data_AF-A0A6B2UT49-F1
#
_entry.id   AF-A0A6B2UT49-F1
#
_cell.length_a   1.000
_cell.length_b   1.000
_cell.length_c   1.000
_cell.angle_alpha   90.00
_cell.angle_beta   90.00
_cell.angle_gamma   90.00
#
_symmetry.space_group_name_H-M   'P 1'
#
loop_
_entity.id
_entity.type
_entity.pdbx_description
1 polymer ?
#
loop_
_entity_poly.entity_id
_entity_poly.type
_entity_poly.pdbx_seq_one_letter_code
_entity_poly.pdbx_strand_id
1 'polypeptide(L)'
;MDVYRPAAGSGVPAALVVGLGSGVPGTGWEAAEVAGGAAVRRERPVAEPGRLPVAGRRVEYAVEVPGTRGRWCVAVFSVLEVAEAAQPLTASLVEWFDTAMGTFGWTYD
;
A
#
# COMPACT_ATOMS: atom_id res chain seq x y z
N MET A 1 -18.75 5.11 26.15
CA MET A 1 -18.36 5.10 24.73
C MET A 1 -16.96 4.48 24.70
N ASP A 2 -16.87 3.20 24.35
CA ASP A 2 -15.61 2.47 24.37
C ASP A 2 -14.79 2.85 23.13
N VAL A 3 -13.64 3.49 23.36
CA VAL A 3 -12.73 3.90 22.30
C VAL A 3 -11.94 2.67 21.89
N TYR A 4 -12.17 2.19 20.66
CA TYR A 4 -11.41 1.08 20.09
C TYR A 4 -9.89 1.38 20.13
N ARG A 5 -9.14 0.50 20.80
CA ARG A 5 -7.68 0.60 20.96
C ARG A 5 -7.04 -0.56 20.18
N PRO A 6 -6.53 -0.33 18.96
CA PRO A 6 -5.94 -1.41 18.17
C PRO A 6 -4.61 -1.88 18.76
N ALA A 7 -4.40 -3.20 18.73
CA ALA A 7 -3.14 -3.84 19.12
C ALA A 7 -2.04 -3.64 18.07
N ALA A 8 -0.78 -3.66 18.53
CA ALA A 8 0.39 -3.40 17.70
C ALA A 8 0.53 -4.41 16.54
N GLY A 9 0.62 -3.90 15.31
CA GLY A 9 0.73 -4.67 14.05
C GLY A 9 -0.45 -4.50 13.07
N SER A 10 -1.46 -3.68 13.38
CA SER A 10 -2.83 -3.86 12.85
C SER A 10 -3.15 -3.40 11.43
N GLY A 11 -2.23 -2.81 10.64
CA GLY A 11 -2.54 -2.33 9.27
C GLY A 11 -3.81 -1.47 9.21
N VAL A 12 -3.68 -0.16 9.52
CA VAL A 12 -4.80 0.81 9.56
C VAL A 12 -5.82 0.55 8.43
N PRO A 13 -7.12 0.37 8.73
CA PRO A 13 -8.11 0.09 7.69
C PRO A 13 -8.16 1.24 6.69
N ALA A 14 -8.03 0.95 5.40
CA ALA A 14 -8.12 1.93 4.33
C ALA A 14 -9.38 2.82 4.42
N ALA A 15 -10.49 2.27 4.93
CA ALA A 15 -11.72 3.02 5.22
C ALA A 15 -11.51 4.22 6.18
N LEU A 16 -10.59 4.10 7.13
CA LEU A 16 -10.29 5.13 8.11
C LEU A 16 -9.42 6.25 7.50
N VAL A 17 -8.57 5.90 6.54
CA VAL A 17 -7.69 6.85 5.82
C VAL A 17 -8.46 7.60 4.73
N VAL A 18 -9.31 6.90 3.96
CA VAL A 18 -10.21 7.51 2.96
C VAL A 18 -11.22 8.44 3.63
N GLY A 19 -11.78 8.02 4.77
CA GLY A 19 -12.76 8.82 5.52
C GLY A 19 -12.22 10.14 6.08
N LEU A 20 -10.89 10.33 6.14
CA LEU A 20 -10.24 11.52 6.68
C LEU A 20 -9.74 12.50 5.61
N GLY A 21 -9.84 12.16 4.32
CA GLY A 21 -9.58 13.06 3.18
C GLY A 21 -8.15 13.61 3.05
N SER A 22 -7.26 13.34 4.01
CA SER A 22 -5.92 13.94 4.11
C SER A 22 -4.82 12.92 4.46
N GLY A 23 -5.13 11.62 4.43
CA GLY A 23 -4.26 10.61 5.02
C GLY A 23 -4.33 10.63 6.55
N VAL A 24 -3.83 9.59 7.22
CA VAL A 24 -3.65 9.64 8.68
C VAL A 24 -2.19 10.01 8.95
N PRO A 25 -1.93 11.17 9.59
CA PRO A 25 -0.56 11.56 9.94
C PRO A 25 0.14 10.45 10.73
N GLY A 26 1.36 10.08 10.31
CA GLY A 26 2.18 9.10 11.00
C GLY A 26 1.93 7.63 10.64
N THR A 27 1.02 7.31 9.71
CA THR A 27 0.78 5.90 9.28
C THR A 27 1.52 5.51 8.00
N GLY A 28 2.08 6.49 7.29
CA GLY A 28 2.72 6.30 5.97
C GLY A 28 1.73 5.96 4.85
N TRP A 29 0.42 6.14 5.08
CA TRP A 29 -0.62 5.92 4.07
C TRP A 29 -1.00 7.26 3.45
N GLU A 30 -1.02 7.28 2.13
CA GLU A 30 -1.37 8.41 1.28
C GLU A 30 -2.69 8.10 0.57
N ALA A 31 -3.56 9.10 0.42
CA ALA A 31 -4.78 8.95 -0.36
C ALA A 31 -4.43 8.72 -1.84
N ALA A 32 -5.15 7.82 -2.49
CA ALA A 32 -5.01 7.50 -3.91
C ALA A 32 -6.39 7.28 -4.54
N GLU A 33 -6.43 7.27 -5.86
CA GLU A 33 -7.61 6.87 -6.62
C GLU A 33 -7.20 5.71 -7.55
N VAL A 34 -7.98 4.63 -7.54
CA VAL A 34 -7.72 3.45 -8.38
C VAL A 34 -9.06 2.95 -8.92
N ALA A 35 -9.12 2.69 -10.22
CA ALA A 35 -10.34 2.24 -10.91
C ALA A 35 -11.58 3.11 -10.64
N GLY A 36 -11.40 4.44 -10.50
CA GLY A 36 -12.47 5.38 -10.18
C GLY A 36 -13.04 5.27 -8.75
N GLY A 37 -12.40 4.48 -7.89
CA GLY A 37 -12.75 4.29 -6.49
C GLY A 37 -11.70 4.85 -5.54
N ALA A 38 -12.10 5.04 -4.28
CA ALA A 38 -11.18 5.49 -3.25
C ALA A 38 -10.14 4.41 -2.92
N ALA A 39 -8.89 4.84 -2.83
CA ALA A 39 -7.77 3.97 -2.51
C ALA A 39 -6.79 4.66 -1.55
N VAL A 40 -5.88 3.87 -1.01
CA VAL A 40 -4.72 4.37 -0.27
C VAL A 40 -3.48 3.63 -0.70
N ARG A 41 -2.36 4.37 -0.76
CA ARG A 41 -1.03 3.85 -1.11
C ARG A 41 -0.10 3.99 0.10
N ARG A 42 0.76 3.02 0.31
CA ARG A 42 1.87 3.12 1.26
C ARG A 42 3.10 2.47 0.67
N GLU A 43 4.21 3.20 0.70
CA GLU A 43 5.54 2.67 0.47
C GLU A 43 6.30 2.61 1.79
N ARG A 44 6.99 1.50 2.04
CA ARG A 44 7.81 1.33 3.24
C ARG A 44 9.03 0.46 2.95
N PRO A 45 10.13 0.65 3.70
CA PRO A 45 11.23 -0.30 3.66
C PRO A 45 10.77 -1.68 4.14
N VAL A 46 11.31 -2.73 3.52
CA VAL A 46 11.25 -4.09 4.05
C VAL A 46 12.31 -4.19 5.14
N ALA A 47 11.90 -4.59 6.35
CA ALA A 47 12.85 -4.81 7.43
C ALA A 47 13.80 -5.97 7.07
N GLU A 48 15.09 -5.81 7.31
CA GLU A 48 16.09 -6.86 7.10
C GLU A 48 15.67 -8.11 7.91
N PRO A 49 15.37 -9.26 7.28
CA PRO A 49 14.93 -10.46 8.01
C PRO A 49 16.05 -11.15 8.80
N GLY A 50 17.21 -10.51 8.97
CA GLY A 50 18.41 -11.12 9.54
C GLY A 50 19.26 -11.93 8.54
N ARG A 51 20.51 -12.17 8.96
CA ARG A 51 21.65 -12.84 8.28
C ARG A 51 22.14 -12.30 6.93
N LEU A 52 21.31 -11.62 6.13
CA LEU A 52 21.75 -10.99 4.88
C LEU A 52 21.48 -9.47 4.93
N PRO A 53 22.45 -8.62 4.55
CA PRO A 53 22.25 -7.19 4.47
C PRO A 53 21.46 -6.86 3.20
N VAL A 54 20.15 -7.11 3.23
CA VAL A 54 19.24 -6.86 2.10
C VAL A 54 18.32 -5.71 2.44
N ALA A 55 18.49 -4.59 1.73
CA ALA A 55 17.48 -3.54 1.70
C ALA A 55 16.30 -4.02 0.85
N GLY A 56 15.13 -3.44 1.06
CA GLY A 56 13.99 -3.73 0.19
C GLY A 56 12.93 -2.67 0.31
N ARG A 57 12.05 -2.63 -0.69
CA ARG A 57 10.88 -1.75 -0.71
C ARG A 57 9.64 -2.58 -0.82
N ARG A 58 8.60 -2.15 -0.11
CA ARG A 58 7.26 -2.71 -0.19
C ARG A 58 6.27 -1.60 -0.43
N VAL A 59 5.50 -1.75 -1.50
CA VAL A 59 4.40 -0.86 -1.88
C VAL A 59 3.09 -1.60 -1.70
N GLU A 60 2.13 -0.95 -1.08
CA GLU A 60 0.82 -1.50 -0.75
C GLU A 60 -0.25 -0.54 -1.25
N TYR A 61 -1.21 -1.05 -2.01
CA TYR A 61 -2.45 -0.38 -2.33
C TYR A 61 -3.59 -1.09 -1.62
N ALA A 62 -4.49 -0.34 -1.02
CA ALA A 62 -5.79 -0.84 -0.59
C ALA A 62 -6.88 -0.05 -1.32
N VAL A 63 -7.67 -0.76 -2.13
CA VAL A 63 -8.67 -0.20 -3.03
C VAL A 63 -10.05 -0.68 -2.60
N GLU A 64 -11.02 0.24 -2.49
CA GLU A 64 -12.39 -0.13 -2.14
C GLU A 64 -13.01 -0.94 -3.29
N VAL A 65 -13.65 -2.07 -2.97
CA VAL A 65 -14.36 -2.88 -3.96
C VAL A 65 -15.71 -2.20 -4.24
N PRO A 66 -16.01 -1.84 -5.50
CA PRO A 66 -17.25 -1.13 -5.80
C PRO A 66 -18.49 -1.94 -5.44
N GLY A 67 -19.58 -1.25 -5.11
CA GLY A 67 -20.86 -1.87 -4.77
C GLY A 67 -20.92 -2.55 -3.40
N THR A 68 -19.80 -2.67 -2.67
CA THR A 68 -19.78 -3.32 -1.35
C THR A 68 -19.04 -2.48 -0.31
N ARG A 69 -19.79 -1.87 0.61
CA ARG A 69 -19.20 -1.10 1.71
C ARG A 69 -18.33 -1.99 2.60
N GLY A 70 -17.12 -1.52 2.89
CA GLY A 70 -16.21 -2.18 3.82
C GLY A 70 -15.45 -3.38 3.23
N ARG A 71 -15.56 -3.65 1.93
CA ARG A 71 -14.70 -4.62 1.23
C ARG A 71 -13.55 -3.91 0.53
N TRP A 72 -12.36 -4.47 0.67
CA TRP A 72 -11.12 -3.89 0.16
C TRP A 72 -10.31 -4.96 -0.55
N CYS A 73 -9.71 -4.61 -1.68
CA CYS A 73 -8.66 -5.38 -2.32
C CYS A 73 -7.32 -4.78 -1.93
N VAL A 74 -6.40 -5.63 -1.46
CA VAL A 74 -5.05 -5.21 -1.11
C VAL A 74 -4.06 -5.79 -2.11
N ALA A 75 -3.42 -4.92 -2.89
CA ALA A 75 -2.34 -5.29 -3.79
C ALA A 75 -1.00 -4.96 -3.11
N VAL A 76 -0.10 -5.92 -3.06
CA VAL A 76 1.20 -5.77 -2.40
C VAL A 76 2.30 -6.12 -3.37
N PHE A 77 3.24 -5.21 -3.56
CA PHE A 77 4.46 -5.43 -4.30
C PHE A 77 5.66 -5.31 -3.36
N SER A 78 6.66 -6.17 -3.52
CA SER A 78 7.88 -6.12 -2.72
C SER A 78 9.06 -6.50 -3.59
N VAL A 79 10.13 -5.71 -3.47
CA VAL A 79 11.38 -5.90 -4.19
C VAL A 79 12.53 -5.85 -3.20
N LEU A 80 13.43 -6.82 -3.30
CA LEU A 80 14.63 -6.93 -2.49
C LEU A 80 15.83 -6.44 -3.29
N GLU A 81 16.67 -5.64 -2.66
CA GLU A 81 17.92 -5.14 -3.21
C GLU A 81 19.09 -5.89 -2.60
N VAL A 82 19.87 -6.54 -3.46
CA VAL A 82 21.18 -7.09 -3.10
C VAL A 82 22.21 -6.15 -3.74
N ALA A 83 22.64 -5.13 -2.99
CA ALA A 83 23.60 -4.06 -3.35
C ALA A 83 23.03 -2.71 -3.82
N GLU A 84 23.82 -1.66 -3.54
CA GLU A 84 23.50 -0.24 -3.75
C GLU A 84 23.23 0.13 -5.23
N ALA A 85 23.80 -0.63 -6.17
CA ALA A 85 23.56 -0.46 -7.61
C ALA A 85 22.18 -0.94 -8.08
N ALA A 86 21.42 -1.67 -7.23
CA ALA A 86 20.06 -2.13 -7.54
C ALA A 86 19.00 -1.05 -7.33
N GLN A 87 19.33 0.08 -6.66
CA GLN A 87 18.37 1.14 -6.35
C GLN A 87 17.63 1.71 -7.58
N PRO A 88 18.27 1.97 -8.73
CA PRO A 88 17.56 2.48 -9.91
C PRO A 88 16.56 1.46 -10.46
N LEU A 89 16.91 0.17 -10.48
CA LEU A 89 16.02 -0.90 -10.94
C LEU A 89 14.82 -1.05 -10.01
N THR A 90 15.05 -1.05 -8.70
CA THR A 90 13.97 -1.09 -7.71
C THR A 90 13.02 0.09 -7.86
N ALA A 91 13.54 1.30 -8.03
CA ALA A 91 12.71 2.47 -8.28
C ALA A 91 11.85 2.28 -9.54
N SER A 92 12.44 1.80 -10.63
CA SER A 92 11.68 1.50 -11.86
C SER A 92 10.64 0.39 -11.69
N LEU A 93 10.91 -0.63 -10.86
CA LEU A 93 9.94 -1.69 -10.57
C LEU A 93 8.78 -1.18 -9.70
N VAL A 94 9.06 -0.29 -8.75
CA VAL A 94 8.03 0.41 -7.97
C VAL A 94 7.17 1.28 -8.88
N GLU A 95 7.80 2.08 -9.75
CA GLU A 95 7.09 2.92 -10.72
C GLU A 95 6.23 2.10 -11.69
N TRP A 96 6.74 0.96 -12.16
CA TRP A 96 5.97 0.02 -12.97
C TRP A 96 4.74 -0.48 -12.23
N PHE A 97 4.88 -0.85 -10.95
CA PHE A 97 3.75 -1.31 -10.15
C PHE A 97 2.72 -0.21 -9.94
N ASP A 98 3.15 1.02 -9.63
CA ASP A 98 2.27 2.18 -9.53
C ASP A 98 1.52 2.43 -10.86
N THR A 99 2.21 2.29 -11.99
CA THR A 99 1.61 2.38 -13.33
C THR A 99 0.60 1.26 -13.57
N ALA A 100 0.92 0.02 -13.21
CA ALA A 100 0.00 -1.11 -13.32
C ALA A 100 -1.27 -0.88 -12.49
N MET A 101 -1.13 -0.34 -11.27
CA MET A 101 -2.25 0.08 -10.43
C MET A 101 -3.05 1.23 -11.05
N GLY A 102 -2.42 2.15 -11.77
CA GLY A 102 -3.11 3.19 -12.55
C GLY A 102 -3.95 2.64 -13.71
N THR A 103 -3.61 1.46 -14.22
CA THR A 103 -4.39 0.74 -15.26
C THR A 103 -5.35 -0.31 -14.70
N PHE A 104 -5.36 -0.50 -13.38
CA PHE A 104 -6.22 -1.49 -12.74
C PHE A 104 -7.69 -1.13 -12.96
N GLY A 105 -8.50 -2.13 -13.29
CA GLY A 105 -9.93 -2.00 -13.50
C GLY A 105 -10.68 -3.19 -12.93
N TRP A 106 -11.92 -2.96 -12.51
CA TRP A 106 -12.82 -4.01 -12.06
C TRP A 106 -13.51 -4.63 -13.27
N THR A 107 -13.57 -5.96 -13.30
CA THR A 107 -14.46 -6.70 -14.20
C THR A 107 -15.54 -7.35 -13.35
N TYR A 108 -16.78 -7.27 -13.81
CA TYR A 108 -17.93 -7.92 -13.21
C TYR A 108 -18.42 -8.96 -14.21
N ASP A 109 -18.58 -10.20 -13.75
CA ASP A 109 -19.41 -11.22 -14.42
C ASP A 109 -20.85 -11.15 -13.90
#